data_AF-A0A7J7KXB4-F1
#
_entry.id   AF-A0A7J7KXB4-F1
#
_cell.length_a   1.000
_cell.length_b   1.000
_cell.length_c   1.000
_cell.angle_alpha   90.00
_cell.angle_beta   90.00
_cell.angle_gamma   90.00
#
_symmetry.space_group_name_H-M   'P 1'
#
loop_
_entity.id
_entity.type
_entity.pdbx_description
1 polymer ?
#
loop_
_entity_poly.entity_id
_entity_poly.type
_entity_poly.pdbx_seq_one_letter_code
_entity_poly.pdbx_strand_id
1 'polypeptide(L)'
;MKNYICGNYFQDEKIECRRFSKDGTKPFLFCTVQKGDKAVTVVWDSSTWNRIGHKRLLKKPASIKSISLDGKYLALCTYIQAVA
;
A
#
# COMPACT_ATOMS: atom_id res chain seq x y z
N MET A 1 20.01 0.37 7.60
CA MET A 1 19.59 1.13 6.39
C MET A 1 19.82 0.31 5.10
N LYS A 2 19.38 -0.95 5.01
CA LYS A 2 19.64 -1.77 3.82
C LYS A 2 18.50 -1.60 2.80
N ASN A 3 18.60 -0.58 1.97
CA ASN A 3 17.96 -0.49 0.64
C ASN A 3 16.42 -0.33 0.59
N TYR A 4 15.81 0.25 1.63
CA TYR A 4 14.36 0.21 1.83
C TYR A 4 13.55 1.34 1.18
N ILE A 5 13.86 1.82 -0.04
CA ILE A 5 12.89 2.71 -0.74
C ILE A 5 12.71 2.40 -2.22
N CYS A 6 13.58 1.68 -2.93
CA CYS A 6 13.28 1.27 -4.31
C CYS A 6 14.20 0.14 -4.77
N GLY A 7 13.64 -0.82 -5.52
CA GLY A 7 14.40 -1.82 -6.24
C GLY A 7 14.54 -3.17 -5.53
N ASN A 8 13.72 -4.12 -5.97
CA ASN A 8 14.08 -5.54 -6.14
C ASN A 8 14.10 -6.47 -4.91
N TYR A 9 13.08 -6.46 -4.04
CA TYR A 9 12.82 -7.60 -3.13
C TYR A 9 11.65 -8.51 -3.54
N PHE A 10 10.90 -8.15 -4.58
CA PHE A 10 9.80 -8.97 -5.11
C PHE A 10 9.90 -8.95 -6.62
N GLN A 11 10.51 -9.97 -7.22
CA GLN A 11 10.84 -10.01 -8.66
C GLN A 11 9.63 -9.74 -9.59
N ASP A 12 8.39 -9.89 -9.08
CA ASP A 12 7.15 -9.63 -9.82
C ASP A 12 6.16 -8.67 -9.15
N GLU A 13 6.53 -8.03 -8.02
CA GLU A 13 5.58 -7.14 -7.32
C GLU A 13 5.95 -5.66 -7.44
N LYS A 14 5.02 -4.88 -7.99
CA LYS A 14 5.10 -3.41 -8.02
C LYS A 14 4.46 -2.85 -6.76
N ILE A 15 5.24 -2.08 -5.97
CA ILE A 15 4.76 -1.44 -4.75
C ILE A 15 4.50 0.05 -5.00
N GLU A 16 3.28 0.50 -4.74
CA GLU A 16 2.86 1.88 -4.98
C GLU A 16 2.06 2.46 -3.81
N CYS A 17 1.85 3.77 -3.84
CA CYS A 17 0.95 4.50 -2.94
C CYS A 17 1.17 4.19 -1.45
N ARG A 18 2.41 4.40 -1.00
CA ARG A 18 2.86 4.15 0.37
C ARG A 18 2.35 5.21 1.35
N ARG A 19 1.77 4.80 2.47
CA ARG A 19 1.32 5.68 3.56
C ARG A 19 1.56 5.05 4.93
N PHE A 20 2.27 5.76 5.79
CA PHE A 20 2.45 5.36 7.18
C PHE A 20 1.18 5.58 7.98
N SER A 21 0.90 4.67 8.91
CA SER A 21 -0.15 4.88 9.90
C SER A 21 0.12 6.15 10.70
N LYS A 22 -0.96 6.84 11.05
CA LYS A 22 -0.94 8.02 11.93
C LYS A 22 -1.48 7.73 13.33
N ASP A 23 -1.84 6.47 13.61
CA ASP A 23 -2.39 6.09 14.91
C ASP A 23 -1.39 6.22 16.08
N GLY A 24 -0.09 6.37 15.77
CA GLY A 24 0.98 6.58 16.76
C GLY A 24 1.29 5.36 17.64
N THR A 25 0.57 4.25 17.46
CA THR A 25 0.71 3.06 18.29
C THR A 25 1.63 2.02 17.68
N LYS A 26 1.61 1.90 16.34
CA LYS A 26 2.40 0.90 15.61
C LYS A 26 2.95 1.50 14.32
N PRO A 27 4.19 1.13 13.94
CA PRO A 27 4.85 1.66 12.75
C PRO A 27 4.34 0.92 11.50
N PHE A 28 3.03 0.97 11.25
CA PHE A 28 2.44 0.29 10.10
C PHE A 28 2.57 1.10 8.83
N LEU A 29 2.84 0.42 7.72
CA LEU A 29 2.92 0.98 6.39
C LEU A 29 1.88 0.33 5.48
N PHE A 30 0.95 1.13 4.98
CA PHE A 30 -0.04 0.73 3.99
C PHE A 30 0.49 0.96 2.58
N CYS A 31 0.45 -0.07 1.74
CA CYS A 31 0.90 -0.01 0.34
C CYS A 31 -0.15 -0.63 -0.59
N THR A 32 -0.14 -0.26 -1.86
CA THR A 32 -0.69 -1.13 -2.92
C THR A 32 0.43 -2.01 -3.42
N VAL A 33 0.16 -3.31 -3.54
CA VAL A 33 1.05 -4.25 -4.19
C VAL A 33 0.32 -4.82 -5.40
N GLN A 34 0.93 -4.70 -6.57
CA GLN A 34 0.41 -5.23 -7.83
C GLN A 34 1.30 -6.37 -8.31
N LYS A 35 0.67 -7.51 -8.64
CA LYS A 35 1.30 -8.68 -9.26
C LYS A 35 0.42 -9.14 -10.42
N GLY A 36 0.90 -8.97 -11.65
CA GLY A 36 0.07 -9.10 -12.85
C GLY A 36 -1.17 -8.19 -12.79
N ASP A 37 -2.35 -8.76 -13.06
CA ASP A 37 -3.63 -8.04 -13.04
C ASP A 37 -4.25 -7.92 -11.64
N LYS A 38 -3.59 -8.45 -10.61
CA LYS A 38 -4.09 -8.42 -9.23
C LYS A 38 -3.41 -7.29 -8.47
N ALA A 39 -4.22 -6.42 -7.86
CA ALA A 39 -3.76 -5.41 -6.93
C ALA A 39 -4.43 -5.59 -5.56
N VAL A 40 -3.62 -5.54 -4.50
CA VAL A 40 -4.07 -5.67 -3.11
C VAL A 40 -3.49 -4.55 -2.26
N THR A 41 -4.23 -4.15 -1.22
CA THR A 41 -3.68 -3.31 -0.17
C THR A 41 -2.97 -4.20 0.82
N VAL A 42 -1.68 -3.93 1.06
CA VAL A 42 -0.84 -4.68 2.00
C VAL A 42 -0.49 -3.78 3.17
N VAL A 43 -0.41 -4.39 4.35
CA VAL A 43 0.10 -3.75 5.56
C VAL A 43 1.43 -4.40 5.93
N TRP A 44 2.43 -3.56 6.12
CA TRP A 44 3.76 -3.94 6.57
C TRP A 44 4.01 -3.37 7.96
N ASP A 45 4.75 -4.10 8.78
CA ASP A 45 5.42 -3.52 9.94
C ASP A 45 6.72 -2.88 9.46
N SER A 46 6.88 -1.57 9.59
CA SER A 46 8.07 -0.87 9.11
C SER A 46 9.27 -0.98 10.04
N SER A 47 9.10 -1.48 11.27
CA SER A 47 10.23 -1.79 12.16
C SER A 47 10.92 -3.09 11.74
N THR A 48 10.12 -4.10 11.39
CA THR A 48 10.65 -5.43 11.02
C THR A 48 10.68 -5.68 9.51
N TRP A 49 10.00 -4.84 8.72
CA TRP A 49 9.77 -5.00 7.28
C TRP A 49 9.02 -6.29 6.89
N ASN A 50 8.26 -6.85 7.84
CA ASN A 50 7.44 -8.03 7.61
C ASN A 50 6.04 -7.67 7.10
N ARG A 51 5.52 -8.49 6.18
CA ARG A 51 4.12 -8.40 5.74
C ARG A 51 3.22 -8.93 6.86
N ILE A 52 2.42 -8.06 7.45
CA ILE A 52 1.51 -8.43 8.55
C ILE A 52 0.10 -8.76 8.08
N GLY A 53 -0.28 -8.31 6.89
CA GLY A 53 -1.59 -8.63 6.31
C GLY A 53 -1.79 -8.06 4.91
N HIS A 54 -2.81 -8.55 4.22
CA HIS A 54 -3.24 -8.03 2.92
C HIS A 54 -4.74 -8.17 2.75
N LYS A 55 -5.35 -7.24 2.00
CA LYS A 55 -6.77 -7.29 1.63
C LYS A 55 -7.00 -6.66 0.27
N ARG A 56 -7.83 -7.29 -0.55
CA ARG A 56 -8.32 -6.69 -1.78
C ARG A 56 -9.47 -5.73 -1.45
N LEU A 57 -9.18 -4.44 -1.49
CA LEU A 57 -10.17 -3.39 -1.18
C LEU A 57 -10.73 -2.72 -2.44
N LEU A 58 -10.02 -2.81 -3.57
CA LEU A 58 -10.43 -2.26 -4.85
C LEU A 58 -10.34 -3.35 -5.94
N LYS A 59 -11.18 -3.21 -6.98
CA LYS A 59 -11.10 -4.08 -8.17
C LYS A 59 -9.88 -3.75 -9.03
N LYS A 60 -9.51 -2.46 -9.09
CA LYS A 60 -8.36 -1.89 -9.82
C LYS A 60 -7.26 -1.41 -8.84
N PRO A 61 -6.00 -1.24 -9.29
CA PRO A 61 -4.94 -0.67 -8.46
C PRO A 61 -5.31 0.73 -7.93
N ALA A 62 -4.98 1.01 -6.67
CA ALA A 62 -5.17 2.35 -6.12
C ALA A 62 -4.11 3.30 -6.68
N SER A 63 -4.53 4.44 -7.22
CA SER A 63 -3.65 5.52 -7.69
C SER A 63 -3.31 6.52 -6.59
N ILE A 64 -4.19 6.68 -5.60
CA ILE A 64 -4.00 7.61 -4.48
C ILE A 64 -4.46 6.94 -3.18
N LYS A 65 -3.70 7.17 -2.10
CA LYS A 65 -4.09 6.83 -0.73
C LYS A 65 -3.96 8.05 0.18
N SER A 66 -4.91 8.21 1.10
CA SER A 66 -4.86 9.19 2.17
C SER A 66 -5.32 8.57 3.48
N ILE A 67 -4.74 9.01 4.60
CA ILE A 67 -5.11 8.55 5.95
C ILE A 67 -5.64 9.76 6.71
N SER A 68 -6.76 9.58 7.40
CA SER A 68 -7.37 10.61 8.25
C SER A 68 -6.39 11.11 9.32
N LEU A 69 -6.62 12.31 9.84
CA LEU A 69 -5.72 12.91 10.84
C LEU A 69 -5.58 12.03 12.09
N ASP A 70 -6.67 11.40 12.51
CA ASP A 70 -6.73 10.48 13.67
C ASP A 70 -6.24 9.05 13.36
N GLY A 71 -5.81 8.76 12.13
CA GLY A 71 -5.31 7.46 11.72
C GLY A 71 -6.36 6.35 11.58
N LYS A 72 -7.64 6.63 11.85
CA LYS A 72 -8.70 5.60 11.89
C LYS A 72 -9.22 5.19 10.51
N TYR A 73 -9.09 6.04 9.51
CA TYR A 73 -9.65 5.83 8.17
C TYR A 73 -8.57 5.90 7.10
N LEU A 74 -8.64 4.94 6.17
CA LEU A 74 -7.82 4.91 4.95
C LEU A 74 -8.72 5.12 3.74
N ALA A 75 -8.58 6.26 3.08
CA ALA A 75 -9.23 6.53 1.80
C ALA A 75 -8.37 5.98 0.65
N LEU A 76 -9.02 5.29 -0.28
CA LEU A 76 -8.41 4.71 -1.48
C LEU A 76 -9.13 5.26 -2.70
N CYS A 77 -8.37 5.74 -3.68
CA CYS A 77 -8.91 6.19 -4.96
C CYS A 77 -8.24 5.42 -6.12
N THR A 78 -9.02 5.14 -7.16
CA THR A 78 -8.61 4.50 -8.41
C THR A 78 -9.01 5.41 -9.55
N TYR A 79 -8.21 5.45 -10.62
CA TYR A 79 -8.64 6.11 -11.85
C TYR A 79 -9.73 5.27 -12.53
N ILE A 80 -10.78 5.94 -13.02
CA ILE A 80 -11.69 5.35 -13.98
C ILE A 80 -10.96 5.48 -15.32
N GLN A 81 -10.70 4.35 -15.99
CA GLN A 81 -10.23 4.40 -17.36
C GLN A 81 -11.44 4.77 -18.19
N ALA A 82 -11.55 6.06 -18.55
CA ALA A 82 -12.53 6.50 -19.53
C ALA A 82 -12.16 5.83 -20.85
N VAL A 83 -13.02 4.93 -21.32
CA VAL A 83 -12.95 4.44 -22.69
C VAL A 83 -13.57 5.56 -23.52
N ALA A 84 -12.74 6.24 -24.31
CA ALA A 84 -13.21 7.18 -25.33
C ALA A 84 -13.74 6.41 -26.53
#